data_AF-A0A2H9LWX9-F1
#
_entry.id   AF-A0A2H9LWX9-F1
#
_cell.length_a   1.000
_cell.length_b   1.000
_cell.length_c   1.000
_cell.angle_alpha   90.00
_cell.angle_beta   90.00
_cell.angle_gamma   90.00
#
_symmetry.space_group_name_H-M   'P 1'
#
loop_
_entity.id
_entity.type
_entity.pdbx_description
1 polymer ?
#
loop_
_entity_poly.entity_id
_entity_poly.type
_entity_poly.pdbx_seq_one_letter_code
_entity_poly.pdbx_strand_id
1 'polypeptide(L)'
;MGILQQIRYTFHIYKYYYRLAKVDQIARRYLVINSFDGTLTMFGILFSSYLGGIFEPRLVLLVGFSTTIAITFSGFLGSYMSERAERLKSMRELEKQMLKKLDKTDIAEAGNFASYAVGLVDGTAPLLASIYILSPFIAAEAAGLSTNVTVNVYGLIMSGIQLVYALSFLLCFFA
;
A
#
# COMPACT_ATOMS: atom_id res chain seq x y z
N MET A 1 18.63 1.25 -32.98
CA MET A 1 18.96 1.78 -31.64
C MET A 1 18.15 1.00 -30.63
N GLY A 2 18.83 0.24 -29.76
CA GLY A 2 18.25 -0.92 -29.09
C GLY A 2 17.34 -0.57 -27.90
N ILE A 3 16.27 -1.35 -27.76
CA ILE A 3 15.32 -1.35 -26.63
C ILE A 3 16.02 -1.29 -25.26
N LEU A 4 17.21 -1.90 -25.12
CA LEU A 4 18.03 -1.87 -23.91
C LEU A 4 18.58 -0.48 -23.54
N GLN A 5 18.89 0.38 -24.52
CA GLN A 5 19.28 1.77 -24.26
C GLN A 5 18.08 2.63 -23.85
N GLN A 6 16.92 2.36 -24.44
CA GLN A 6 15.68 3.05 -24.11
C GLN A 6 15.22 2.73 -22.68
N ILE A 7 15.30 1.46 -22.27
CA ILE A 7 15.04 1.01 -20.89
C ILE A 7 16.01 1.66 -19.90
N ARG A 8 17.32 1.73 -20.19
CA ARG A 8 18.31 2.39 -19.31
C ARG A 8 18.07 3.89 -19.18
N TYR A 9 17.66 4.56 -20.25
CA TYR A 9 17.38 5.99 -20.23
C TYR A 9 16.12 6.31 -19.40
N THR A 10 15.04 5.54 -19.60
CA THR A 10 13.83 5.63 -18.77
C THR A 10 14.13 5.36 -17.30
N PHE A 11 14.95 4.35 -16.98
CA PHE A 11 15.37 4.06 -15.60
C PHE A 11 16.15 5.22 -14.96
N HIS A 12 17.01 5.89 -15.73
CA HIS A 12 17.79 7.04 -15.25
C HIS A 12 16.89 8.25 -14.93
N ILE A 13 15.89 8.50 -15.77
CA ILE A 13 14.88 9.55 -15.57
C ILE A 13 14.00 9.24 -14.36
N TYR A 14 13.55 8.00 -14.22
CA TYR A 14 12.78 7.55 -13.05
C TYR A 14 13.57 7.74 -11.75
N LYS A 15 14.86 7.37 -11.74
CA LYS A 15 15.73 7.54 -10.56
C LYS A 15 16.04 9.01 -10.25
N TYR A 16 16.10 9.86 -11.29
CA TYR A 16 16.26 11.30 -11.17
C TYR A 16 15.00 11.94 -10.56
N TYR A 17 13.80 11.63 -11.08
CA TYR A 17 12.54 12.11 -10.52
C TYR A 17 12.27 11.57 -9.11
N TYR A 18 12.64 10.32 -8.84
CA TYR A 18 12.52 9.71 -7.51
C TYR A 18 13.34 10.47 -6.45
N ARG A 19 14.56 10.90 -6.80
CA ARG A 19 15.40 11.73 -5.93
C ARG A 19 14.93 13.19 -5.86
N LEU A 20 14.49 13.76 -6.97
CA LEU A 20 14.04 15.16 -7.01
C LEU A 20 12.77 15.39 -6.17
N ALA A 21 11.82 14.46 -6.24
CA ALA A 21 10.55 14.58 -5.53
C ALA A 21 10.57 14.01 -4.11
N LYS A 22 11.74 13.56 -3.60
CA LYS A 22 11.90 12.88 -2.30
C LYS A 22 10.87 11.77 -2.10
N VAL A 23 10.63 11.00 -3.16
CA VAL A 23 9.61 9.95 -3.19
C VAL A 23 9.92 8.89 -2.13
N ASP A 24 11.19 8.70 -1.77
CA ASP A 24 11.62 7.73 -0.77
C ASP A 24 11.06 8.01 0.64
N GLN A 25 11.04 9.27 1.10
CA GLN A 25 10.48 9.61 2.40
C GLN A 25 8.96 9.44 2.41
N ILE A 26 8.31 9.89 1.34
CA ILE A 26 6.84 9.85 1.21
C ILE A 26 6.38 8.40 1.08
N ALA A 27 6.98 7.63 0.17
CA ALA A 27 6.68 6.22 -0.05
C ALA A 27 6.91 5.37 1.20
N ARG A 28 8.02 5.58 1.94
CA ARG A 28 8.23 4.86 3.22
C ARG A 28 7.12 5.14 4.22
N ARG A 29 6.71 6.40 4.36
CA ARG A 29 5.64 6.78 5.29
C ARG A 29 4.30 6.13 4.90
N TYR A 30 3.90 6.23 3.64
CA TYR A 30 2.65 5.62 3.15
C TYR A 30 2.70 4.09 3.22
N LEU A 31 3.85 3.47 2.90
CA LEU A 31 4.00 2.02 2.98
C LEU A 31 3.67 1.53 4.39
N VAL A 32 4.22 2.16 5.43
CA VAL A 32 3.97 1.66 6.80
C VAL A 32 2.57 2.01 7.29
N ILE A 33 2.12 3.26 7.12
CA ILE A 33 0.79 3.69 7.59
C ILE A 33 -0.31 2.85 6.92
N ASN A 34 -0.19 2.55 5.63
CA ASN A 34 -1.23 1.81 4.92
C ASN A 34 -1.09 0.30 5.07
N SER A 35 0.12 -0.22 5.34
CA SER A 35 0.26 -1.62 5.80
C SER A 35 -0.45 -1.84 7.13
N PHE A 36 -0.42 -0.84 8.02
CA PHE A 36 -1.20 -0.86 9.26
C PHE A 36 -2.70 -0.89 8.99
N ASP A 37 -3.19 -0.11 8.02
CA ASP A 37 -4.61 -0.06 7.67
C ASP A 37 -5.13 -1.42 7.15
N GLY A 38 -4.36 -2.06 6.25
CA GLY A 38 -4.63 -3.43 5.80
C GLY A 38 -4.56 -4.46 6.93
N THR A 39 -3.70 -4.23 7.93
CA THR A 39 -3.54 -5.10 9.09
C THR A 39 -4.74 -5.02 10.03
N LEU A 40 -5.07 -3.80 10.47
CA LEU A 40 -6.16 -3.53 11.39
C LEU A 40 -7.52 -3.87 10.79
N THR A 41 -7.70 -3.66 9.48
CA THR A 41 -8.94 -4.05 8.82
C THR A 41 -9.16 -5.56 8.85
N MET A 42 -8.13 -6.36 8.52
CA MET A 42 -8.25 -7.81 8.60
C MET A 42 -8.52 -8.24 10.03
N PHE A 43 -7.80 -7.68 11.01
CA PHE A 43 -8.09 -7.92 12.42
C PHE A 43 -9.54 -7.64 12.80
N GLY A 44 -10.11 -6.53 12.31
CA GLY A 44 -11.52 -6.19 12.50
C GLY A 44 -12.45 -7.28 11.96
N ILE A 45 -12.27 -7.68 10.70
CA ILE A 45 -13.07 -8.76 10.06
C ILE A 45 -12.99 -10.05 10.88
N LEU A 46 -11.79 -10.39 11.34
CA LEU A 46 -11.53 -11.63 12.06
C LEU A 46 -12.13 -11.60 13.46
N PHE A 47 -12.00 -10.47 14.16
CA PHE A 47 -12.62 -10.24 15.45
C PHE A 47 -14.15 -10.30 15.33
N SER A 48 -14.72 -9.72 14.27
CA SER A 48 -16.14 -9.83 13.95
C SER A 48 -16.57 -11.28 13.69
N SER A 49 -15.78 -12.05 12.94
CA SER A 49 -16.03 -13.47 12.69
C SER A 49 -16.05 -14.29 13.98
N TYR A 50 -15.07 -14.03 14.87
CA TYR A 50 -14.98 -14.68 16.18
C TYR A 50 -16.18 -14.36 17.08
N LEU A 51 -16.55 -13.07 17.20
CA LEU A 51 -17.72 -12.66 17.98
C LEU A 51 -19.03 -13.20 17.40
N GLY A 52 -19.13 -13.29 16.07
CA GLY A 52 -20.29 -13.84 15.38
C GLY A 52 -20.39 -15.37 15.45
N GLY A 53 -19.38 -16.07 15.99
CA GLY A 53 -19.32 -17.53 15.95
C GLY A 53 -19.23 -18.11 14.53
N ILE A 54 -18.84 -17.29 13.55
CA ILE A 54 -18.70 -17.68 12.15
C ILE A 54 -17.25 -18.12 11.96
N PHE A 55 -17.07 -19.38 11.60
CA PHE A 55 -15.74 -19.98 11.51
C PHE A 55 -15.48 -20.71 10.21
N GLU A 56 -16.32 -20.47 9.20
CA GLU A 56 -16.12 -21.01 7.88
C GLU A 56 -14.95 -20.28 7.19
N PRO A 57 -13.81 -20.95 6.93
CA PRO A 57 -12.62 -20.31 6.34
C PRO A 57 -12.92 -19.62 5.02
N ARG A 58 -13.78 -20.25 4.21
CA ARG A 58 -14.21 -19.72 2.91
C ARG A 58 -14.93 -18.37 3.01
N LEU A 59 -15.79 -18.17 4.01
CA LEU A 59 -16.47 -16.90 4.22
C LEU A 59 -15.48 -15.81 4.65
N VAL A 60 -14.58 -16.15 5.58
CA VAL A 60 -13.53 -15.21 6.05
C VAL A 60 -12.63 -14.79 4.89
N LEU A 61 -12.20 -15.74 4.05
CA LEU A 61 -11.39 -15.44 2.87
C LEU A 61 -12.16 -14.56 1.88
N LEU A 62 -13.43 -14.86 1.61
CA LEU A 62 -14.24 -14.09 0.66
C LEU A 62 -14.42 -12.63 1.11
N VAL A 63 -14.81 -12.43 2.37
CA VAL A 63 -14.97 -11.08 2.96
C VAL A 63 -13.62 -10.36 3.06
N GLY A 64 -12.57 -11.08 3.49
CA GLY A 64 -11.21 -10.57 3.57
C GLY A 64 -10.72 -10.06 2.22
N PHE A 65 -10.71 -10.91 1.19
CA PHE A 65 -10.28 -10.53 -0.16
C PHE A 65 -11.11 -9.39 -0.75
N SER A 66 -12.44 -9.42 -0.61
CA SER A 66 -13.29 -8.32 -1.12
C SER A 66 -12.93 -6.99 -0.45
N THR A 67 -12.67 -7.01 0.85
CA THR A 67 -12.32 -5.81 1.61
C THR A 67 -10.91 -5.34 1.26
N THR A 68 -9.95 -6.24 1.13
CA THR A 68 -8.58 -5.91 0.72
C THR A 68 -8.56 -5.25 -0.66
N ILE A 69 -9.31 -5.77 -1.63
CA ILE A 69 -9.41 -5.16 -2.96
C ILE A 69 -10.00 -3.75 -2.85
N ALA A 70 -11.08 -3.57 -2.07
CA ALA A 70 -11.69 -2.26 -1.87
C ALA A 70 -10.68 -1.25 -1.29
N ILE A 71 -9.96 -1.62 -0.23
CA ILE A 71 -8.97 -0.75 0.42
C ILE A 71 -7.78 -0.46 -0.50
N THR A 72 -7.33 -1.46 -1.28
CA THR A 72 -6.25 -1.28 -2.25
C THR A 72 -6.60 -0.22 -3.27
N PHE A 73 -7.81 -0.29 -3.85
CA PHE A 73 -8.27 0.69 -4.82
C PHE A 73 -8.53 2.05 -4.19
N SER A 74 -9.12 2.11 -3.00
CA SER A 74 -9.37 3.39 -2.33
C SER A 74 -8.09 4.09 -1.89
N GLY A 75 -7.09 3.35 -1.38
CA GLY A 75 -5.78 3.87 -1.02
C GLY A 75 -5.03 4.38 -2.24
N PHE A 76 -4.95 3.55 -3.30
CA PHE A 76 -4.31 3.94 -4.57
C PHE A 76 -4.90 5.23 -5.14
N LEU A 77 -6.22 5.26 -5.36
CA LEU A 77 -6.89 6.40 -5.99
C LEU A 77 -6.89 7.63 -5.08
N GLY A 78 -7.16 7.45 -3.79
CA GLY A 78 -7.20 8.55 -2.82
C GLY A 78 -5.86 9.26 -2.69
N SER A 79 -4.79 8.49 -2.54
CA SER A 79 -3.43 9.00 -2.43
C SER A 79 -2.95 9.64 -3.73
N TYR A 80 -3.23 9.00 -4.87
CA TYR A 80 -2.95 9.57 -6.18
C TYR A 80 -3.63 10.92 -6.40
N MET A 81 -4.93 11.01 -6.13
CA MET A 81 -5.69 12.25 -6.31
C MET A 81 -5.23 13.35 -5.36
N SER A 82 -4.96 13.00 -4.11
CA SER A 82 -4.48 13.94 -3.08
C SER A 82 -3.09 14.48 -3.42
N GLU A 83 -2.12 13.60 -3.69
CA GLU A 83 -0.75 14.01 -4.04
C GLU A 83 -0.73 14.80 -5.36
N ARG A 84 -1.52 14.38 -6.36
CA ARG A 84 -1.64 15.12 -7.61
C ARG A 84 -2.21 16.52 -7.39
N ALA A 85 -3.21 16.67 -6.54
CA ALA A 85 -3.79 17.97 -6.22
C ALA A 85 -2.77 18.88 -5.54
N GLU A 86 -2.00 18.36 -4.58
CA GLU A 86 -0.96 19.12 -3.88
C GLU A 86 0.15 19.54 -4.84
N ARG A 87 0.62 18.63 -5.70
CA ARG A 87 1.65 18.94 -6.71
C ARG A 87 1.19 20.00 -7.71
N LEU A 88 -0.05 19.91 -8.20
CA LEU A 88 -0.62 20.91 -9.09
C LEU A 88 -0.75 22.28 -8.41
N LYS A 89 -1.09 22.30 -7.12
CA LYS A 89 -1.15 23.54 -6.33
C LYS A 89 0.25 24.16 -6.18
N SER A 90 1.24 23.38 -5.73
CA SER A 90 2.62 23.86 -5.60
C SER A 90 3.19 24.37 -6.93
N MET A 91 2.87 23.68 -8.03
CA MET A 91 3.24 24.13 -9.38
C MET A 91 2.64 25.49 -9.74
N ARG A 92 1.33 25.69 -9.53
CA ARG A 92 0.68 26.97 -9.82
C ARG A 92 1.24 28.12 -9.00
N GLU A 93 1.61 27.86 -7.74
CA GLU A 93 2.25 28.85 -6.87
C GLU A 93 3.63 29.26 -7.44
N LEU A 94 4.44 28.30 -7.89
CA LEU A 94 5.72 28.55 -8.56
C LEU A 94 5.55 29.33 -9.87
N GLU A 95 4.58 28.95 -10.71
CA GLU A 95 4.29 29.65 -11.97
C GLU A 95 3.93 31.13 -11.74
N LYS A 96 3.14 31.40 -10.70
CA LYS A 96 2.74 32.76 -10.32
C LYS A 96 3.94 33.59 -9.86
N GLN A 97 4.87 33.00 -9.11
CA GLN A 97 6.09 33.69 -8.66
C GLN A 97 7.06 33.95 -9.81
N MET A 98 7.16 33.01 -10.76
CA MET A 98 8.06 33.12 -11.91
C MET A 98 7.46 33.91 -13.08
N LEU A 99 6.15 34.23 -13.04
CA LEU A 99 5.37 34.77 -14.16
C LEU A 99 5.55 33.95 -15.45
N LYS A 100 5.79 32.65 -15.30
CA LYS A 100 6.12 31.72 -16.39
C LYS A 100 5.44 30.39 -16.15
N LYS A 101 4.87 29.86 -17.24
CA LYS A 101 4.28 28.53 -17.32
C LYS A 101 5.33 27.41 -17.19
N LEU A 102 5.06 26.42 -16.35
CA LEU A 102 5.95 25.31 -16.01
C LEU A 102 5.39 23.95 -16.45
N ASP A 103 4.22 23.91 -17.09
CA ASP A 103 3.47 22.74 -17.54
C ASP A 103 4.23 21.80 -18.50
N LYS A 104 5.30 22.27 -19.15
CA LYS A 104 6.18 21.46 -20.02
C LYS A 104 7.60 21.32 -19.47
N THR A 105 7.76 21.42 -18.15
CA THR A 105 9.07 21.27 -17.50
C THR A 105 9.22 19.91 -16.85
N ASP A 106 10.47 19.48 -16.69
CA ASP A 106 10.83 18.27 -15.95
C ASP A 106 10.22 18.24 -14.53
N ILE A 107 9.96 19.41 -13.94
CA ILE A 107 9.33 19.53 -12.61
C ILE A 107 7.88 19.06 -12.65
N ALA A 108 7.14 19.39 -13.71
CA ALA A 108 5.75 18.95 -13.89
C ALA A 108 5.66 17.44 -14.08
N GLU A 109 6.56 16.90 -14.92
CA GLU A 109 6.60 15.47 -15.21
C GLU A 109 7.04 14.67 -13.98
N ALA A 110 8.03 15.18 -13.22
CA ALA A 110 8.45 14.61 -11.94
C ALA A 110 7.29 14.54 -10.92
N GLY A 111 6.46 15.59 -10.84
CA GLY A 111 5.31 15.64 -9.93
C GLY A 111 4.22 14.62 -10.29
N ASN A 112 3.90 14.47 -11.57
CA ASN A 112 2.95 13.46 -12.03
C ASN A 112 3.47 12.04 -11.76
N PHE A 113 4.74 11.79 -12.03
CA PHE A 113 5.38 10.51 -11.73
C PHE A 113 5.36 10.20 -10.24
N ALA A 114 5.73 11.17 -9.38
CA ALA A 114 5.72 11.01 -7.94
C ALA A 114 4.31 10.67 -7.42
N SER A 115 3.27 11.37 -7.91
CA SER A 115 1.88 11.11 -7.51
C SER A 115 1.44 9.68 -7.82
N TYR A 116 1.82 9.16 -8.99
CA TYR A 116 1.51 7.79 -9.39
C TYR A 116 2.31 6.77 -8.56
N ALA A 117 3.61 6.99 -8.37
CA ALA A 117 4.46 6.11 -7.58
C ALA A 117 4.00 6.03 -6.11
N VAL A 118 3.63 7.17 -5.51
CA VAL A 118 3.10 7.23 -4.14
C VAL A 118 1.77 6.48 -4.05
N GLY A 119 0.84 6.72 -4.99
CA GLY A 119 -0.42 5.98 -5.05
C GLY A 119 -0.22 4.48 -5.15
N LEU A 120 0.72 4.01 -5.98
CA LEU A 120 1.04 2.58 -6.08
C LEU A 120 1.53 1.99 -4.77
N VAL A 121 2.46 2.67 -4.09
CA VAL A 121 2.96 2.23 -2.78
C VAL A 121 1.84 2.23 -1.75
N ASP A 122 0.99 3.25 -1.77
CA ASP A 122 -0.16 3.39 -0.89
C ASP A 122 -1.13 2.21 -1.04
N GLY A 123 -1.57 1.90 -2.26
CA GLY A 123 -2.52 0.80 -2.51
C GLY A 123 -1.91 -0.60 -2.34
N THR A 124 -0.64 -0.81 -2.68
CA THR A 124 -0.01 -2.14 -2.58
C THR A 124 0.35 -2.53 -1.16
N ALA A 125 0.63 -1.57 -0.28
CA ALA A 125 0.92 -1.82 1.13
C ALA A 125 -0.19 -2.58 1.89
N PRO A 126 -1.45 -2.13 1.92
CA PRO A 126 -2.54 -2.84 2.60
C PRO A 126 -2.82 -4.19 1.94
N LEU A 127 -2.68 -4.32 0.61
CA LEU A 127 -2.83 -5.59 -0.09
C LEU A 127 -1.87 -6.65 0.45
N LEU A 128 -0.58 -6.33 0.52
CA LEU A 128 0.44 -7.26 0.99
C LEU A 128 0.26 -7.60 2.48
N ALA A 129 -0.07 -6.60 3.29
CA ALA A 129 -0.34 -6.78 4.71
C ALA A 129 -1.56 -7.70 4.95
N SER A 130 -2.67 -7.47 4.23
CA SER A 130 -3.86 -8.31 4.36
C SER A 130 -3.61 -9.74 3.88
N ILE A 131 -2.90 -9.95 2.76
CA ILE A 131 -2.56 -11.29 2.27
C ILE A 131 -1.71 -12.03 3.31
N TYR A 132 -0.75 -11.36 3.95
CA TYR A 132 0.06 -11.96 5.00
C TYR A 132 -0.81 -12.44 6.18
N ILE A 133 -1.80 -11.65 6.59
CA ILE A 133 -2.71 -12.01 7.69
C ILE A 133 -3.67 -13.13 7.31
N LEU A 134 -4.11 -13.18 6.05
CA LEU A 134 -4.99 -14.24 5.55
C LEU A 134 -4.23 -15.54 5.22
N SER A 135 -2.91 -15.50 5.13
CA SER A 135 -2.07 -16.67 4.79
C SER A 135 -2.36 -17.95 5.60
N PRO A 136 -2.60 -17.94 6.93
CA PRO A 136 -2.99 -19.15 7.65
C PRO A 136 -4.32 -19.74 7.16
N PHE A 137 -5.30 -18.91 6.81
CA PHE A 137 -6.58 -19.36 6.26
C PHE A 137 -6.44 -19.90 4.84
N ILE A 138 -5.61 -19.27 4.01
CA ILE A 138 -5.30 -19.75 2.65
C ILE A 138 -4.62 -21.12 2.73
N ALA A 139 -3.65 -21.29 3.63
CA ALA A 139 -2.96 -22.56 3.84
C ALA A 139 -3.88 -23.65 4.40
N ALA A 140 -4.77 -23.31 5.34
CA ALA A 140 -5.74 -24.25 5.90
C ALA A 140 -6.72 -24.77 4.84
N GLU A 141 -7.28 -23.86 4.02
CA GLU A 141 -8.17 -24.22 2.91
C GLU A 141 -7.45 -25.08 1.86
N ALA A 142 -6.22 -24.71 1.48
CA ALA A 142 -5.43 -25.45 0.50
C ALA A 142 -5.02 -26.85 0.98
N ALA A 143 -4.80 -27.04 2.28
CA ALA A 143 -4.46 -28.33 2.87
C ALA A 143 -5.69 -29.25 3.06
N GLY A 144 -6.91 -28.77 2.77
CA GLY A 144 -8.15 -29.52 3.01
C GLY A 144 -8.36 -29.86 4.48
N LEU A 145 -7.67 -29.16 5.39
CA LEU A 145 -7.76 -29.40 6.81
C LEU A 145 -9.05 -28.74 7.29
N SER A 146 -10.00 -29.53 7.78
CA SER A 146 -11.01 -29.05 8.71
C SER A 146 -10.32 -28.75 10.05
N THR A 147 -9.38 -27.81 10.07
CA THR A 147 -8.69 -27.47 11.32
C THR A 147 -9.72 -26.94 12.30
N ASN A 148 -9.60 -27.40 13.55
CA ASN A 148 -10.35 -26.83 14.66
C ASN A 148 -10.24 -25.32 14.59
N VAL A 149 -11.39 -24.66 14.46
CA VAL A 149 -11.60 -23.22 14.48
C VAL A 149 -10.63 -22.49 15.41
N THR A 150 -10.47 -23.05 16.62
CA THR A 150 -9.64 -22.53 17.70
C THR A 150 -8.16 -22.39 17.30
N VAL A 151 -7.60 -23.35 16.57
CA VAL A 151 -6.18 -23.35 16.15
C VAL A 151 -5.92 -22.29 15.08
N ASN A 152 -6.85 -22.10 14.14
CA ASN A 152 -6.76 -21.04 13.13
C ASN A 152 -6.86 -19.64 13.75
N VAL A 153 -7.74 -19.46 14.74
CA VAL A 153 -7.90 -18.17 15.44
C VAL A 153 -6.63 -17.81 16.23
N TYR A 154 -5.99 -18.75 16.93
CA TYR A 154 -4.73 -18.46 17.62
C TYR A 154 -3.58 -18.18 16.65
N GLY A 155 -3.41 -18.97 15.59
CA GLY A 155 -2.35 -18.74 14.59
C GLY A 155 -2.45 -17.37 13.93
N LEU A 156 -3.68 -16.94 13.68
CA LEU A 156 -4.03 -15.64 13.12
C LEU A 156 -3.75 -14.45 14.07
N ILE A 157 -4.14 -14.58 15.34
CA ILE A 157 -3.81 -13.57 16.36
C ILE A 157 -2.29 -13.41 16.47
N MET A 158 -1.56 -14.52 16.45
CA MET A 158 -0.09 -14.51 16.51
C MET A 158 0.52 -13.88 15.25
N SER A 159 0.06 -14.23 14.05
CA SER A 159 0.59 -13.65 12.79
C SER A 159 0.31 -12.16 12.70
N GLY A 160 -0.85 -11.71 13.14
CA GLY A 160 -1.19 -10.30 13.15
C GLY A 160 -0.41 -9.51 14.21
N ILE A 161 -0.20 -10.06 15.41
CA ILE A 161 0.65 -9.44 16.45
C ILE A 161 2.09 -9.31 15.93
N GLN A 162 2.63 -10.37 15.30
CA GLN A 162 3.96 -10.35 14.68
C GLN A 162 4.08 -9.26 13.61
N LEU A 163 3.08 -9.13 12.72
CA LEU A 163 3.09 -8.11 11.68
C LEU A 163 3.03 -6.70 12.28
N VAL A 164 2.19 -6.47 13.29
CA VAL A 164 2.12 -5.18 14.00
C VAL A 164 3.45 -4.83 14.65
N TYR A 165 4.11 -5.77 15.33
CA TYR A 165 5.44 -5.54 15.89
C TYR A 165 6.48 -5.27 14.81
N ALA A 166 6.46 -6.01 13.70
CA ALA A 166 7.39 -5.79 12.58
C ALA A 166 7.20 -4.41 11.95
N LEU A 167 5.96 -3.98 11.71
CA LEU A 167 5.64 -2.65 11.18
C LEU A 167 5.99 -1.55 12.19
N SER A 168 5.77 -1.78 13.49
CA SER A 168 6.15 -0.84 14.55
C SER A 168 7.66 -0.66 14.67
N PHE A 169 8.41 -1.76 14.55
CA PHE A 169 9.87 -1.75 14.50
C PHE A 169 10.37 -0.99 13.25
N LEU A 170 9.73 -1.23 12.10
CA LEU A 170 10.05 -0.54 10.86
C LEU A 170 9.79 0.96 10.97
N LEU A 171 8.68 1.39 11.60
CA LEU A 171 8.46 2.81 11.90
C LEU A 171 9.58 3.40 12.76
N CYS A 172 10.01 2.70 13.81
CA CYS A 172 11.02 3.19 14.74
C CYS A 172 12.42 3.28 14.10
N PHE A 173 12.73 2.43 13.13
CA PHE A 173 14.02 2.44 12.43
C PHE A 173 14.09 3.47 11.29
N PHE A 174 12.94 3.92 10.77
CA PHE A 174 12.86 4.82 9.63
C PHE A 174 12.33 6.24 9.96
N ALA A 175 11.93 6.49 11.21
CA ALA A 175 11.60 7.81 11.76
C ALA A 175 12.86 8.51 12.31
#